data_AF-A0A1M5VF75-F1
#
_entry.id   AF-A0A1M5VF75-F1
#
_cell.length_a   1.000
_cell.length_b   1.000
_cell.length_c   1.000
_cell.angle_alpha   90.00
_cell.angle_beta   90.00
_cell.angle_gamma   90.00
#
_symmetry.space_group_name_H-M   'P 1'
#
loop_
_entity.id
_entity.type
_entity.pdbx_description
1 polymer ?
#
loop_
_entity_poly.entity_id
_entity_poly.type
_entity_poly.pdbx_seq_one_letter_code
_entity_poly.pdbx_strand_id
1 'polypeptide(L)'
;MADRDFLKTNFGIETELTGITREKAARVVADHLRGSIQRQNDYYDSYKITALDGRAWKIMYDGSLRTQRKVNGQKVTAGRNTCKVSLFFAF
;
A
#
# COMPACT_ATOMS: atom_id res chain seq x y z
N MET A 1 26.17 1.61 -22.82
CA MET A 1 25.33 0.77 -21.94
C MET A 1 25.03 1.58 -20.71
N ALA A 2 23.76 1.75 -20.33
CA ALA A 2 23.43 2.48 -19.11
C ALA A 2 23.99 1.74 -17.89
N ASP A 3 24.70 2.47 -17.04
CA ASP A 3 25.21 1.95 -15.78
C ASP A 3 24.03 1.60 -14.87
N ARG A 4 23.97 0.33 -14.46
CA ARG A 4 22.89 -0.25 -13.65
C ARG A 4 23.30 -0.42 -12.19
N ASP A 5 24.45 0.11 -11.79
CA ASP A 5 24.93 -0.01 -10.42
C ASP A 5 23.95 0.55 -9.38
N PHE A 6 23.12 1.54 -9.75
CA PHE A 6 22.07 2.06 -8.87
C PHE A 6 21.05 1.00 -8.43
N LEU A 7 20.85 -0.08 -9.21
CA LEU A 7 19.96 -1.19 -8.85
C LEU A 7 20.54 -2.10 -7.75
N LYS A 8 21.83 -1.94 -7.41
CA LYS A 8 22.47 -2.64 -6.28
C LYS A 8 22.26 -1.90 -4.95
N THR A 9 21.80 -0.65 -4.98
CA THR A 9 21.47 0.11 -3.78
C THR A 9 20.05 -0.19 -3.33
N ASN A 10 19.87 -0.18 -2.02
CA ASN A 10 18.55 -0.26 -1.40
C ASN A 10 17.74 1.02 -1.70
N PHE A 11 16.63 0.90 -2.42
CA PHE A 11 15.69 2.00 -2.65
C PHE A 11 14.29 1.63 -2.16
N GLY A 12 13.62 2.60 -1.53
CA GLY A 12 12.20 2.47 -1.17
C GLY A 12 11.31 2.89 -2.33
N ILE A 13 10.23 2.15 -2.57
CA ILE A 13 9.14 2.57 -3.45
C ILE A 13 7.93 2.83 -2.56
N GLU A 14 7.23 3.93 -2.80
CA GLU A 14 5.90 4.17 -2.28
C GLU A 14 4.92 4.27 -3.45
N THR A 15 3.83 3.52 -3.36
CA THR A 15 2.71 3.62 -4.30
C THR A 15 1.47 3.96 -3.52
N GLU A 16 0.78 5.02 -3.95
CA GLU A 16 -0.46 5.51 -3.33
C GLU A 16 -1.68 5.13 -4.17
N LEU A 17 -2.64 4.43 -3.56
CA LEU A 17 -3.87 3.98 -4.23
C LEU A 17 -5.10 4.62 -3.61
N THR A 18 -6.14 4.86 -4.40
CA THR A 18 -7.46 5.29 -3.92
C THR A 18 -8.56 4.37 -4.45
N GLY A 19 -9.74 4.39 -3.84
CA GLY A 19 -10.88 3.56 -4.30
C GLY A 19 -10.80 2.08 -3.91
N ILE A 20 -9.81 1.67 -3.12
CA ILE A 20 -9.62 0.30 -2.62
C ILE A 20 -9.52 0.30 -1.09
N THR A 21 -9.90 -0.79 -0.44
CA THR A 21 -9.68 -0.96 1.01
C THR A 21 -8.24 -1.43 1.26
N ARG A 22 -7.63 -1.06 2.41
CA ARG A 22 -6.29 -1.57 2.80
C ARG A 22 -6.24 -3.09 2.80
N GLU A 23 -7.27 -3.73 3.32
CA GLU A 23 -7.38 -5.19 3.33
C GLU A 23 -7.36 -5.78 1.91
N LYS A 24 -8.14 -5.21 0.98
CA LYS A 24 -8.16 -5.68 -0.41
C LYS A 24 -6.81 -5.46 -1.09
N ALA A 25 -6.16 -4.33 -0.85
CA ALA A 25 -4.81 -4.09 -1.35
C ALA A 25 -3.80 -5.09 -0.76
N ALA A 26 -3.89 -5.40 0.54
CA ALA A 26 -3.02 -6.38 1.20
C ALA A 26 -3.19 -7.78 0.63
N ARG A 27 -4.43 -8.21 0.37
CA ARG A 27 -4.72 -9.48 -0.29
C ARG A 27 -4.09 -9.54 -1.69
N VAL A 28 -4.35 -8.54 -2.53
CA VAL A 28 -3.80 -8.47 -3.89
C VAL A 28 -2.27 -8.50 -3.88
N VAL A 29 -1.64 -7.74 -2.99
CA VAL A 29 -0.16 -7.69 -2.88
C VAL A 29 0.40 -9.02 -2.41
N ALA A 30 -0.21 -9.65 -1.40
CA ALA A 30 0.25 -10.95 -0.93
C ALA A 30 0.06 -12.06 -1.96
N ASP A 31 -1.06 -12.07 -2.69
CA ASP A 31 -1.31 -13.02 -3.77
C ASP A 31 -0.24 -12.87 -4.86
N HIS A 32 0.09 -11.64 -5.24
CA HIS A 32 1.11 -11.34 -6.24
C HIS A 32 2.53 -11.75 -5.79
N LEU A 33 2.89 -11.42 -4.55
CA LEU A 33 4.21 -11.70 -3.98
C LEU A 33 4.34 -13.12 -3.42
N ARG A 34 3.24 -13.89 -3.44
CA ARG A 34 3.10 -15.20 -2.77
C ARG A 34 3.52 -15.14 -1.30
N GLY A 35 3.20 -14.01 -0.65
CA GLY A 35 3.58 -13.70 0.72
C GLY A 35 2.49 -14.00 1.74
N SER A 36 2.84 -13.91 3.03
CA SER A 36 1.89 -14.04 4.15
C SER A 36 1.44 -12.66 4.63
N ILE A 37 0.14 -12.51 4.92
CA ILE A 37 -0.45 -11.26 5.41
C ILE A 37 -0.60 -11.30 6.93
N GLN A 38 -0.24 -10.20 7.58
CA GLN A 38 -0.51 -9.97 9.00
C GLN A 38 -1.05 -8.56 9.22
N ARG A 39 -2.25 -8.44 9.79
CA ARG A 39 -2.78 -7.16 10.28
C ARG A 39 -2.09 -6.80 11.59
N GLN A 40 -1.54 -5.58 11.67
CA GLN A 40 -0.72 -5.13 12.79
C GLN A 40 -1.54 -4.50 13.92
N ASN A 41 -2.80 -4.11 13.67
CA ASN A 41 -3.67 -3.41 14.63
C ASN A 41 -2.98 -2.18 15.28
N ASP A 42 -2.10 -1.52 14.55
CA ASP A 42 -1.41 -0.31 14.99
C ASP A 42 -2.28 0.94 14.77
N TYR A 43 -1.75 2.11 15.14
CA TYR A 43 -2.42 3.41 14.94
C TYR A 43 -2.85 3.63 13.48
N TYR A 44 -2.08 3.10 12.53
CA TYR A 44 -2.34 3.22 11.10
C TYR A 44 -3.18 2.06 10.55
N ASP A 45 -3.67 1.18 11.40
CA ASP A 45 -4.36 -0.07 11.09
C ASP A 45 -3.75 -0.75 9.85
N SER A 46 -2.44 -1.00 9.96
CA SER A 46 -1.59 -1.42 8.86
C SER A 46 -1.59 -2.93 8.65
N TYR A 47 -1.21 -3.33 7.45
CA TYR A 47 -0.97 -4.72 7.04
C TYR A 47 0.50 -4.87 6.69
N LYS A 48 1.12 -5.94 7.18
CA LYS A 48 2.44 -6.38 6.77
C LYS A 48 2.28 -7.60 5.86
N ILE A 49 2.91 -7.57 4.68
CA ILE A 49 3.09 -8.75 3.83
C ILE A 49 4.55 -9.16 3.92
N THR A 50 4.83 -10.42 4.23
CA THR A 50 6.19 -10.98 4.15
C THR A 50 6.28 -11.85 2.91
N ALA A 51 7.09 -11.43 1.94
CA ALA A 51 7.33 -12.16 0.70
C ALA A 51 8.24 -13.38 0.94
N LEU A 52 8.31 -14.29 -0.04
CA LEU A 52 9.10 -15.53 0.06
C LEU A 52 10.60 -15.30 0.22
N ASP A 53 11.10 -14.16 -0.27
CA ASP A 53 12.50 -13.74 -0.14
C ASP A 53 12.78 -13.02 1.19
N GLY A 54 11.82 -13.04 2.13
CA GLY A 54 11.95 -12.44 3.46
C GLY A 54 11.66 -10.95 3.50
N ARG A 55 11.46 -10.29 2.34
CA ARG A 55 11.23 -8.85 2.30
C ARG A 55 9.83 -8.50 2.81
N ALA A 56 9.74 -7.41 3.56
CA ALA A 56 8.49 -6.97 4.19
C ALA A 56 7.90 -5.75 3.48
N TRP A 57 6.60 -5.84 3.21
CA TRP A 57 5.81 -4.78 2.59
C TRP A 57 4.77 -4.28 3.58
N LYS A 58 4.74 -2.98 3.82
CA LYS A 58 3.75 -2.35 4.71
C LYS A 58 2.68 -1.64 3.90
N ILE A 59 1.42 -1.93 4.19
CA ILE A 59 0.25 -1.23 3.67
C ILE A 59 -0.40 -0.49 4.83
N MET A 60 -0.50 0.83 4.71
CA MET A 60 -1.02 1.67 5.78
C MET A 60 -1.93 2.77 5.24
N TYR A 61 -2.74 3.33 6.15
CA TYR A 61 -3.52 4.51 5.85
C TYR A 61 -2.63 5.74 5.93
N ASP A 62 -2.50 6.45 4.82
CA ASP A 62 -1.98 7.81 4.83
C ASP A 62 -3.10 8.80 5.18
N GLY A 63 -2.79 9.83 5.97
CA GLY A 63 -3.69 10.91 6.37
C GLY A 63 -3.71 12.10 5.40
N SER A 64 -2.70 12.25 4.54
CA SER A 64 -2.48 13.46 3.73
C SER A 64 -3.37 13.58 2.49
N LEU A 65 -3.65 12.47 1.79
CA LEU A 65 -4.72 12.31 0.77
C LEU A 65 -6.15 12.82 1.17
N ARG A 66 -6.91 13.52 0.32
CA ARG A 66 -8.37 13.68 0.52
C ARG A 66 -9.12 12.90 -0.55
N THR A 67 -9.63 11.71 -0.20
CA THR A 67 -10.36 10.87 -1.15
C THR A 67 -11.75 11.43 -1.41
N GLN A 68 -12.08 11.56 -2.69
CA GLN A 68 -13.37 12.05 -3.17
C GLN A 68 -13.96 11.04 -4.13
N ARG A 69 -15.29 10.91 -4.12
CA ARG A 69 -16.05 10.13 -5.11
C ARG A 69 -17.09 11.01 -5.77
N LYS A 70 -17.49 10.66 -6.99
CA LYS A 70 -18.63 11.30 -7.65
C LYS A 70 -19.93 10.60 -7.24
N VAL A 71 -20.90 11.36 -6.77
CA VAL A 71 -22.28 10.91 -6.53
C VAL A 71 -23.19 11.93 -7.20
N ASN A 72 -24.03 11.48 -8.14
CA ASN A 72 -24.97 12.33 -8.89
C ASN A 72 -24.32 13.61 -9.47
N GLY A 73 -23.12 13.46 -10.05
CA GLY A 73 -22.37 14.57 -10.65
C GLY A 73 -21.61 15.46 -9.67
N GLN A 74 -21.81 15.32 -8.36
CA GLN A 74 -21.13 16.09 -7.33
C GLN A 74 -19.94 15.33 -6.72
N LYS A 75 -18.85 16.06 -6.39
CA LYS A 75 -17.72 15.52 -5.63
C LYS A 75 -18.07 15.50 -4.15
N VAL A 76 -18.10 14.31 -3.55
CA VAL A 76 -18.33 14.11 -2.12
C VAL A 76 -17.14 13.39 -1.50
N THR A 77 -16.89 13.62 -0.21
CA THR A 77 -15.86 12.88 0.54
C THR A 77 -16.12 11.39 0.44
N ALA A 78 -15.11 10.64 0.03
CA ALA A 78 -15.19 9.18 0.05
C ALA A 78 -14.99 8.72 1.51
N GLY A 79 -15.86 7.84 2.00
CA GLY A 79 -15.84 7.40 3.40
C GLY A 79 -14.50 6.75 3.80
N ARG A 80 -14.27 6.55 5.10
CA ARG A 80 -13.02 5.97 5.64
C ARG A 80 -12.64 4.60 5.04
N ASN A 81 -13.58 3.90 4.39
CA ASN A 81 -13.36 2.61 3.75
C ASN A 81 -12.68 2.69 2.37
N THR A 82 -12.66 3.86 1.72
CA THR A 82 -11.79 4.09 0.56
C THR A 82 -10.44 4.54 1.07
N CYS A 83 -9.57 3.57 1.31
CA CYS A 83 -8.29 3.82 1.94
C CYS A 83 -7.29 4.35 0.91
N LYS A 84 -6.38 5.16 1.43
CA LYS A 84 -5.04 5.29 0.88
C LYS A 84 -4.23 4.10 1.32
N VAL A 85 -3.44 3.60 0.39
CA VAL A 85 -2.47 2.55 0.65
C VAL A 85 -1.15 3.15 0.26
N SER A 86 -0.29 3.43 1.23
CA SER A 86 1.14 3.62 0.96
C SER A 86 1.78 2.25 1.12
N LEU A 87 2.36 1.76 0.04
CA LEU A 87 3.09 0.50 0.02
C LEU A 87 4.56 0.81 0.32
N PHE A 88 5.06 0.47 1.51
CA PHE A 88 6.45 0.70 1.86
C PHE A 88 7.25 -0.59 1.75
N PHE A 89 8.37 -0.53 1.02
CA PHE A 89 9.38 -1.58 1.00
C PHE A 89 10.43 -1.26 2.08
N ALA A 90 10.44 -1.99 3.19
CA ALA A 90 11.47 -1.84 4.22
C ALA A 90 12.51 -2.97 4.06
N PHE A 91 13.78 -2.58 3.97
CA PHE A 91 14.94 -3.47 4.08
C PHE A 91 15.13 -3.92 5.52
#